data_AF-A0A813I4K4-F1
#
_entry.id   AF-A0A813I4K4-F1
#
_cell.length_a   1.000
_cell.length_b   1.000
_cell.length_c   1.000
_cell.angle_alpha   90.00
_cell.angle_beta   90.00
_cell.angle_gamma   90.00
#
_symmetry.space_group_name_H-M   'P 1'
#
loop_
_entity.id
_entity.type
_entity.pdbx_description
1 polymer ?
#
loop_
_entity_poly.entity_id
_entity_poly.type
_entity_poly.pdbx_seq_one_letter_code
_entity_poly.pdbx_strand_id
1 'polypeptide(L)'
;EGKYNPVASLLLTTSEGAVKRLFSRHNVNEIHFRNELLAFLAYSTLNICLTGVPVPSGNFTGSMLIGGLAGRMMGALVRDYGQPGVAVSGVYAMVGSAAMLAGFKQMAVAVVVFITGAANDLNLVPPLMLAVTVALMLNKLINERGFDEEQILRKGIPYLGPEPPRLMDRMVALDLRDELPPEALLPPEASIRTVKDALEQTK
;
A
#
# COMPACT_ATOMS: atom_id res chain seq x y z
N GLU A 1 2.96 3.97 42.25
CA GLU A 1 2.97 2.90 41.23
C GLU A 1 2.20 3.36 40.00
N GLY A 2 2.87 3.62 38.88
CA GLY A 2 2.25 4.18 37.68
C GLY A 2 1.60 3.09 36.83
N LYS A 3 0.28 2.97 36.87
CA LYS A 3 -0.49 2.13 35.93
C LYS A 3 -0.67 2.91 34.62
N TYR A 4 -0.45 2.27 33.48
CA TYR A 4 -0.74 2.86 32.16
C TYR A 4 -1.75 2.00 31.40
N ASN A 5 -2.50 2.63 30.50
CA ASN A 5 -3.42 1.93 29.61
C ASN A 5 -2.68 1.56 28.30
N PRO A 6 -2.58 0.27 27.96
CA PRO A 6 -1.88 -0.16 26.74
C PRO A 6 -2.57 0.33 25.46
N VAL A 7 -3.89 0.50 25.46
CA VAL A 7 -4.64 1.04 24.31
C VAL A 7 -4.36 2.52 24.11
N ALA A 8 -4.35 3.30 25.20
CA ALA A 8 -3.99 4.72 25.14
C ALA A 8 -2.53 4.90 24.69
N SER A 9 -1.65 3.98 25.10
CA SER A 9 -0.24 3.98 24.70
C SER A 9 -0.04 3.68 23.20
N LEU A 10 -0.98 2.99 22.56
CA LEU A 10 -1.00 2.78 21.11
C LEU A 10 -1.67 3.95 20.38
N LEU A 11 -2.81 4.44 20.87
CA LEU A 11 -3.61 5.48 20.22
C LEU A 11 -3.02 6.89 20.32
N LEU A 12 -2.41 7.23 21.46
CA LEU A 12 -1.96 8.60 21.77
C LEU A 12 -0.47 8.82 21.52
N THR A 13 0.23 7.84 20.95
CA THR A 13 1.61 7.99 20.54
C THR A 13 1.70 8.42 19.07
N THR A 14 2.88 8.86 18.64
CA THR A 14 3.11 9.16 17.23
C THR A 14 2.97 7.88 16.40
N SER A 15 2.63 8.02 15.13
CA SER A 15 2.45 6.87 14.23
C SER A 15 3.70 5.98 14.16
N GLU A 16 4.90 6.58 14.19
CA GLU A 16 6.17 5.86 14.29
C GLU A 16 6.32 5.12 15.64
N GLY A 17 6.00 5.79 16.75
CA GLY A 17 6.00 5.19 18.08
C GLY A 17 5.04 4.01 18.19
N ALA A 18 3.87 4.11 17.56
CA ALA A 18 2.87 3.05 17.48
C ALA A 18 3.41 1.84 16.73
N VAL A 19 4.03 2.03 15.56
CA VAL A 19 4.64 0.95 14.78
C VAL A 19 5.78 0.26 15.55
N LYS A 20 6.67 1.04 16.19
CA LYS A 20 7.76 0.47 17.01
C LYS A 20 7.22 -0.38 18.17
N ARG A 21 6.18 0.10 18.85
CA ARG A 21 5.52 -0.65 19.93
C ARG A 21 4.79 -1.89 19.42
N LEU A 22 4.19 -1.80 18.23
CA LEU A 22 3.48 -2.90 17.58
C LEU A 22 4.43 -4.04 17.22
N PHE A 23 5.62 -3.70 16.72
CA PHE A 23 6.66 -4.65 16.30
C PHE A 23 7.58 -5.11 17.43
N SER A 24 7.51 -4.48 18.60
CA SER A 24 8.31 -4.86 19.76
C SER A 24 8.08 -6.33 20.13
N ARG A 25 9.18 -7.06 20.25
CA ARG A 25 9.21 -8.48 20.67
C ARG A 25 9.09 -8.66 22.19
N HIS A 26 9.16 -7.59 22.99
CA HIS A 26 9.15 -7.68 24.46
C HIS A 26 7.77 -7.48 25.09
N ASN A 27 6.76 -7.01 24.32
CA ASN A 27 5.43 -6.68 24.84
C ASN A 27 4.42 -7.85 24.70
N VAL A 28 4.87 -9.08 24.96
CA VAL A 28 4.13 -10.32 24.62
C VAL A 28 2.89 -10.55 25.52
N ASN A 29 2.90 -9.99 26.74
CA ASN A 29 1.89 -10.24 27.77
C ASN A 29 1.07 -9.01 28.19
N GLU A 30 1.34 -7.82 27.65
CA GLU A 30 0.73 -6.58 28.16
C GLU A 30 -0.62 -6.24 27.51
N ILE A 31 -0.88 -6.73 26.30
CA ILE A 31 -2.09 -6.35 25.56
C ILE A 31 -3.05 -7.54 25.48
N HIS A 32 -4.13 -7.45 26.25
CA HIS A 32 -5.21 -8.42 26.21
C HIS A 32 -5.93 -8.37 24.86
N PHE A 33 -6.39 -9.52 24.35
CA PHE A 33 -7.11 -9.66 23.07
C PHE A 33 -8.24 -8.62 22.89
N ARG A 34 -9.02 -8.36 23.96
CA ARG A 34 -10.10 -7.36 23.96
C ARG A 34 -9.60 -5.95 23.61
N ASN A 35 -8.42 -5.58 24.11
CA ASN A 35 -7.82 -4.26 23.89
C ASN A 35 -7.26 -4.14 22.47
N GLU A 36 -6.69 -5.22 21.92
CA GLU A 36 -6.23 -5.26 20.52
C GLU A 36 -7.41 -5.16 19.55
N LEU A 37 -8.53 -5.84 19.83
CA LEU A 37 -9.75 -5.77 19.04
C LEU A 37 -10.34 -4.34 19.03
N LEU A 38 -10.42 -3.69 20.19
CA LEU A 38 -10.89 -2.30 20.27
C LEU A 38 -9.99 -1.35 19.49
N ALA A 39 -8.66 -1.50 19.60
CA ALA A 39 -7.72 -0.71 18.84
C ALA A 39 -7.85 -0.95 17.33
N PHE A 40 -8.01 -2.20 16.90
CA PHE A 40 -8.21 -2.57 15.50
C PHE A 40 -9.47 -1.92 14.91
N LEU A 41 -10.59 -2.01 15.62
CA LEU A 41 -11.86 -1.40 15.17
C LEU A 41 -11.77 0.13 15.11
N ALA A 42 -11.18 0.76 16.14
CA ALA A 42 -11.01 2.20 16.19
C ALA A 42 -10.11 2.71 15.04
N TYR A 43 -8.92 2.12 14.86
CA TYR A 43 -8.00 2.51 13.78
C TYR A 43 -8.57 2.25 12.40
N SER A 44 -9.25 1.11 12.19
CA SER A 44 -9.85 0.79 10.89
C SER A 44 -10.94 1.78 10.52
N THR A 45 -11.82 2.11 11.46
CA THR A 45 -12.91 3.08 11.23
C THR A 45 -12.33 4.47 10.94
N LEU A 46 -11.39 4.93 11.75
CA LEU A 46 -10.74 6.24 11.55
C LEU A 46 -10.01 6.31 10.20
N ASN A 47 -9.27 5.27 9.82
CA ASN A 47 -8.54 5.24 8.55
C ASN A 47 -9.50 5.27 7.35
N ILE A 48 -10.61 4.54 7.40
CA ILE A 48 -11.63 4.57 6.34
C ILE A 48 -12.25 5.97 6.24
N CYS A 49 -12.62 6.59 7.35
CA CYS A 49 -13.20 7.93 7.35
C CYS A 49 -12.22 9.00 6.83
N LEU A 50 -10.92 8.88 7.15
CA LEU A 50 -9.92 9.90 6.80
C LEU A 50 -9.42 9.79 5.35
N THR A 51 -9.39 8.59 4.77
CA THR A 51 -8.84 8.38 3.41
C THR A 51 -9.59 9.14 2.30
N GLY A 52 -10.85 9.54 2.53
CA GLY A 52 -11.67 10.32 1.59
C GLY A 52 -11.64 11.84 1.79
N VAL A 53 -10.95 12.34 2.83
CA VAL A 53 -10.90 13.78 3.13
C VAL A 53 -9.88 14.47 2.22
N PRO A 54 -10.16 15.66 1.65
CA PRO A 54 -9.24 16.40 0.79
C PRO A 54 -8.12 17.09 1.60
N VAL A 55 -7.39 16.31 2.37
CA VAL A 55 -6.25 16.74 3.19
C VAL A 55 -5.01 15.98 2.73
N PRO A 56 -3.87 16.65 2.52
CA PRO A 56 -2.62 15.98 2.18
C PRO A 56 -2.22 15.05 3.33
N SER A 57 -2.43 13.74 3.14
CA SER A 57 -2.19 12.73 4.16
C SER A 57 -1.68 11.43 3.54
N GLY A 58 -0.87 10.70 4.31
CA GLY A 58 -0.35 9.40 3.90
C GLY A 58 -1.20 8.26 4.45
N ASN A 59 -1.69 7.39 3.56
CA ASN A 59 -2.47 6.20 3.94
C ASN A 59 -1.62 4.96 4.26
N PHE A 60 -0.29 5.10 4.20
CA PHE A 60 0.65 4.00 4.38
C PHE A 60 0.66 3.49 5.82
N THR A 61 0.95 4.39 6.78
CA THR A 61 1.11 4.00 8.18
C THR A 61 -0.20 3.52 8.81
N GLY A 62 -1.34 4.12 8.46
CA GLY A 62 -2.65 3.66 8.94
C GLY A 62 -2.95 2.22 8.54
N SER A 63 -2.76 1.88 7.27
CA SER A 63 -2.94 0.53 6.74
C SER A 63 -1.97 -0.47 7.38
N MET A 64 -0.73 -0.06 7.60
CA MET A 64 0.30 -0.86 8.27
C MET A 64 -0.07 -1.18 9.73
N LEU A 65 -0.58 -0.20 10.48
CA LEU A 65 -1.03 -0.38 11.86
C LEU A 65 -2.23 -1.33 11.95
N ILE A 66 -3.22 -1.16 11.07
CA ILE A 66 -4.40 -2.05 11.00
C ILE A 66 -3.96 -3.50 10.74
N GLY A 67 -3.09 -3.71 9.75
CA GLY A 67 -2.57 -5.04 9.44
C GLY A 67 -1.75 -5.64 10.57
N GLY A 68 -0.96 -4.83 11.28
CA GLY A 68 -0.14 -5.32 12.37
C GLY A 68 -0.95 -5.63 13.63
N LEU A 69 -2.02 -4.89 13.91
CA LEU A 69 -2.98 -5.24 14.97
C LEU A 69 -3.67 -6.57 14.66
N ALA A 70 -4.13 -6.77 13.41
CA ALA A 70 -4.69 -8.05 12.98
C ALA A 70 -3.66 -9.19 13.08
N GLY A 71 -2.40 -8.93 12.71
CA GLY A 71 -1.30 -9.87 12.88
C GLY A 71 -1.07 -10.26 14.34
N ARG A 72 -1.08 -9.30 15.27
CA ARG A 72 -0.96 -9.59 16.71
C ARG A 72 -2.11 -10.43 17.25
N MET A 73 -3.34 -10.14 16.82
CA MET A 73 -4.51 -10.93 17.19
C MET A 73 -4.35 -12.38 16.72
N MET A 74 -3.88 -12.60 15.49
CA MET A 74 -3.56 -13.94 14.99
C MET A 74 -2.45 -14.62 15.80
N GLY A 75 -1.38 -13.89 16.14
CA GLY A 75 -0.31 -14.42 16.99
C GLY A 75 -0.78 -14.79 18.40
N ALA A 76 -1.70 -14.03 18.97
CA ALA A 76 -2.31 -14.33 20.26
C ALA A 76 -3.17 -15.61 20.18
N LEU A 77 -3.97 -15.77 19.14
CA LEU A 77 -4.76 -16.98 18.92
C LEU A 77 -3.86 -18.21 18.77
N VAL A 78 -2.83 -18.16 17.91
CA VAL A 78 -1.91 -19.29 17.69
C VAL A 78 -1.21 -19.70 18.99
N ARG A 79 -0.85 -18.74 19.84
CA ARG A 79 -0.27 -19.01 21.16
C ARG A 79 -1.27 -19.70 22.10
N ASP A 80 -2.51 -19.22 22.14
CA ASP A 80 -3.56 -19.77 23.02
C ASP A 80 -3.95 -21.21 22.62
N TYR A 81 -3.83 -21.56 21.34
CA TYR A 81 -4.01 -22.93 20.83
C TYR A 81 -2.82 -23.88 21.12
N GLY A 82 -1.76 -23.41 21.80
CA GLY A 82 -0.91 -24.29 22.61
C GLY A 82 0.28 -24.99 21.93
N GLN A 83 0.85 -24.44 20.85
CA GLN A 83 2.10 -24.99 20.30
C GLN A 83 3.35 -24.34 20.93
N PRO A 84 4.23 -25.11 21.61
CA PRO A 84 5.52 -24.61 22.04
C PRO A 84 6.44 -24.40 20.83
N GLY A 85 7.07 -23.23 20.72
CA GLY A 85 7.96 -22.86 19.61
C GLY A 85 7.39 -21.85 18.60
N VAL A 86 6.19 -21.31 18.87
CA VAL A 86 5.55 -20.29 18.02
C VAL A 86 6.28 -18.95 18.12
N ALA A 87 6.39 -18.24 16.98
CA ALA A 87 7.06 -16.95 16.90
C ALA A 87 6.42 -15.89 17.80
N VAL A 88 7.22 -14.91 18.22
CA VAL A 88 6.76 -13.80 19.07
C VAL A 88 5.66 -13.00 18.35
N SER A 89 4.64 -12.51 19.07
CA SER A 89 3.51 -11.75 18.51
C SER A 89 3.93 -10.55 17.64
N GLY A 90 5.08 -9.94 17.92
CA GLY A 90 5.66 -8.88 17.09
C GLY A 90 6.04 -9.32 15.66
N VAL A 91 6.42 -10.58 15.46
CA VAL A 91 6.71 -11.14 14.12
C VAL A 91 5.41 -11.29 13.33
N TYR A 92 4.36 -11.81 13.96
CA TYR A 92 3.03 -11.86 13.33
C TYR A 92 2.49 -10.47 13.01
N ALA A 93 2.77 -9.47 13.85
CA ALA A 93 2.45 -8.07 13.57
C ALA A 93 3.14 -7.58 12.28
N MET A 94 4.44 -7.84 12.12
CA MET A 94 5.18 -7.47 10.92
C MET A 94 4.61 -8.15 9.66
N VAL A 95 4.27 -9.43 9.76
CA VAL A 95 3.67 -10.20 8.66
C VAL A 95 2.28 -9.66 8.28
N GLY A 96 1.43 -9.39 9.27
CA GLY A 96 0.10 -8.81 9.06
C GLY A 96 0.16 -7.39 8.48
N SER A 97 1.09 -6.55 8.97
CA SER A 97 1.36 -5.23 8.41
C SER A 97 1.77 -5.31 6.94
N ALA A 98 2.67 -6.24 6.59
CA ALA A 98 3.12 -6.45 5.22
C ALA A 98 1.98 -6.88 4.30
N ALA A 99 1.22 -7.89 4.73
CA ALA A 99 0.11 -8.44 3.95
C ALA A 99 -0.97 -7.39 3.69
N MET A 100 -1.37 -6.62 4.71
CA MET A 100 -2.38 -5.57 4.58
C MET A 100 -1.90 -4.44 3.65
N LEU A 101 -0.66 -4.00 3.82
CA LEU A 101 -0.09 -2.91 3.02
C LEU A 101 0.09 -3.33 1.55
N ALA A 102 0.59 -4.55 1.30
CA ALA A 102 0.71 -5.09 -0.05
C ALA A 102 -0.67 -5.33 -0.67
N GLY A 103 -1.67 -5.78 0.09
CA GLY A 103 -3.04 -5.88 -0.39
C GLY A 103 -3.62 -4.52 -0.78
N PHE A 104 -3.45 -3.49 0.06
CA PHE A 104 -4.00 -2.16 -0.18
C PHE A 104 -3.32 -1.42 -1.35
N LYS A 105 -1.98 -1.45 -1.41
CA LYS A 105 -1.18 -0.70 -2.38
C LYS A 105 -0.75 -1.51 -3.61
N GLN A 106 -0.92 -2.83 -3.59
CA GLN A 106 -0.38 -3.75 -4.59
C GLN A 106 1.15 -3.67 -4.80
N MET A 107 1.89 -3.16 -3.81
CA MET A 107 3.36 -3.12 -3.82
C MET A 107 3.95 -4.31 -3.06
N ALA A 108 4.54 -5.27 -3.76
CA ALA A 108 5.06 -6.51 -3.16
C ALA A 108 6.48 -6.34 -2.59
N VAL A 109 7.45 -6.16 -3.50
CA VAL A 109 8.89 -6.20 -3.17
C VAL A 109 9.28 -5.04 -2.26
N ALA A 110 8.77 -3.84 -2.54
CA ALA A 110 9.06 -2.64 -1.75
C ALA A 110 8.62 -2.79 -0.28
N VAL A 111 7.45 -3.38 -0.03
CA VAL A 111 6.91 -3.58 1.33
C VAL A 111 7.76 -4.57 2.12
N VAL A 112 8.16 -5.67 1.49
CA VAL A 112 9.01 -6.68 2.14
C VAL A 112 10.37 -6.08 2.50
N VAL A 113 11.01 -5.36 1.57
CA VAL A 113 12.31 -4.71 1.83
C VAL A 113 12.17 -3.65 2.93
N PHE A 114 11.10 -2.85 2.91
CA PHE A 114 10.84 -1.84 3.94
C PHE A 114 10.71 -2.45 5.34
N ILE A 115 9.86 -3.47 5.50
CA ILE A 115 9.61 -4.09 6.82
C ILE A 115 10.84 -4.85 7.31
N THR A 116 11.52 -5.58 6.41
CA THR A 116 12.75 -6.30 6.76
C THR A 116 13.87 -5.33 7.13
N GLY A 117 13.99 -4.21 6.42
CA GLY A 117 14.96 -3.15 6.73
C GLY A 117 14.66 -2.48 8.07
N ALA A 118 13.38 -2.25 8.40
CA ALA A 118 12.97 -1.71 9.70
C ALA A 118 13.19 -2.71 10.85
N ALA A 119 13.01 -4.02 10.59
CA ALA A 119 13.23 -5.08 11.57
C ALA A 119 14.71 -5.44 11.75
N ASN A 120 15.57 -5.09 10.78
CA ASN A 120 16.98 -5.48 10.68
C ASN A 120 17.19 -6.99 10.80
N ASP A 121 16.31 -7.80 10.19
CA ASP A 121 16.33 -9.26 10.28
C ASP A 121 15.94 -9.89 8.94
N LEU A 122 16.95 -10.26 8.14
CA LEU A 122 16.76 -10.83 6.81
C LEU A 122 16.06 -12.20 6.83
N ASN A 123 16.03 -12.89 7.97
CA ASN A 123 15.32 -14.16 8.09
C ASN A 123 13.79 -13.98 8.01
N LEU A 124 13.28 -12.75 8.16
CA LEU A 124 11.87 -12.44 7.95
C LEU A 124 11.47 -12.38 6.46
N VAL A 125 12.43 -12.32 5.52
CA VAL A 125 12.11 -12.18 4.09
C VAL A 125 11.23 -13.33 3.57
N PRO A 126 11.57 -14.62 3.77
CA PRO A 126 10.74 -15.71 3.27
C PRO A 126 9.29 -15.71 3.78
N PRO A 127 9.00 -15.59 5.09
CA PRO A 127 7.61 -15.56 5.57
C PRO A 127 6.87 -14.30 5.13
N LEU A 128 7.54 -13.15 5.04
CA LEU A 128 6.93 -11.92 4.52
C LEU A 128 6.55 -12.05 3.05
N MET A 129 7.45 -12.57 2.21
CA MET A 129 7.19 -12.79 0.78
C MET A 129 6.01 -13.74 0.57
N LEU A 130 5.92 -14.82 1.33
CA LEU A 130 4.81 -15.76 1.25
C LEU A 130 3.49 -15.08 1.61
N ALA A 131 3.42 -14.39 2.75
CA ALA A 131 2.22 -13.70 3.19
C ALA A 131 1.77 -12.60 2.21
N VAL A 132 2.72 -11.81 1.70
CA VAL A 132 2.47 -10.76 0.70
C VAL A 132 1.97 -11.37 -0.61
N THR A 133 2.54 -12.48 -1.07
CA THR A 133 2.12 -13.14 -2.31
C THR A 133 0.69 -13.67 -2.19
N VAL A 134 0.35 -14.31 -1.06
CA VAL A 134 -1.03 -14.78 -0.80
C VAL A 134 -2.00 -13.60 -0.74
N ALA A 135 -1.65 -12.52 -0.02
CA ALA A 135 -2.49 -11.33 0.06
C ALA A 135 -2.72 -10.68 -1.31
N LEU A 136 -1.69 -10.59 -2.14
CA LEU A 136 -1.79 -10.05 -3.51
C LEU A 136 -2.62 -10.96 -4.41
N MET A 137 -2.43 -12.27 -4.33
CA MET A 137 -3.22 -13.23 -5.11
C MET A 137 -4.71 -13.09 -4.77
N LEU A 138 -5.06 -13.07 -3.49
CA LEU A 138 -6.44 -12.88 -3.05
C LEU A 138 -6.99 -11.51 -3.45
N ASN A 139 -6.19 -10.45 -3.32
CA ASN A 139 -6.63 -9.12 -3.72
C ASN A 139 -6.87 -9.04 -5.22
N LYS A 140 -5.99 -9.58 -6.07
CA LYS A 140 -6.14 -9.57 -7.53
C LYS A 140 -7.38 -10.33 -8.03
N LEU A 141 -7.89 -11.29 -7.25
CA LEU A 141 -9.15 -11.98 -7.57
C LEU A 141 -10.38 -11.10 -7.32
N ILE A 142 -10.27 -10.11 -6.42
CA ILE A 142 -11.40 -9.24 -6.02
C ILE A 142 -11.29 -7.87 -6.70
N ASN A 143 -10.10 -7.28 -6.71
CA ASN A 143 -9.78 -5.96 -7.22
C ASN A 143 -8.65 -6.07 -8.24
N GLU A 144 -8.92 -5.65 -9.47
CA GLU A 144 -7.90 -5.63 -10.53
C GLU A 144 -6.77 -4.65 -10.20
N ARG A 145 -7.10 -3.51 -9.58
CA ARG A 145 -6.19 -2.37 -9.35
C ARG A 145 -5.96 -2.08 -7.88
N GLY A 146 -4.79 -1.53 -7.56
CA GLY A 146 -4.45 -1.04 -6.23
C GLY A 146 -5.11 0.30 -5.93
N PHE A 147 -5.10 0.71 -4.65
CA PHE A 147 -5.73 1.96 -4.23
C PHE A 147 -5.19 3.19 -4.97
N ASP A 148 -3.87 3.29 -5.15
CA ASP A 148 -3.26 4.47 -5.78
C ASP A 148 -3.55 4.55 -7.28
N GLU A 149 -3.56 3.42 -7.97
CA GLU A 149 -3.91 3.36 -9.41
C GLU A 149 -5.38 3.78 -9.62
N GLU A 150 -6.29 3.29 -8.79
CA GLU A 150 -7.70 3.68 -8.82
C GLU A 150 -7.88 5.19 -8.57
N GLN A 151 -7.08 5.78 -7.67
CA GLN A 151 -7.09 7.23 -7.43
C GLN A 151 -6.59 8.04 -8.64
N ILE A 152 -5.59 7.55 -9.35
CA ILE A 152 -5.07 8.21 -10.56
C ILE A 152 -6.15 8.24 -11.65
N LEU A 153 -6.83 7.12 -11.86
CA LEU A 153 -7.89 7.00 -12.86
C LEU A 153 -9.11 7.84 -12.51
N ARG A 154 -9.51 7.88 -11.24
CA ARG A 154 -10.60 8.76 -10.77
C ARG A 154 -10.31 10.25 -10.94
N LYS A 155 -9.03 10.63 -10.96
CA LYS A 155 -8.61 12.01 -11.25
C LYS A 155 -8.55 12.32 -12.75
N GLY A 156 -8.77 11.32 -13.62
CA GLY A 156 -8.68 11.49 -15.08
C GLY A 156 -7.27 11.78 -15.59
N ILE A 157 -6.24 11.41 -14.82
CA ILE A 157 -4.84 11.63 -15.23
C ILE A 157 -4.44 10.50 -16.18
N PRO A 158 -3.87 10.80 -17.36
CA PRO A 158 -3.41 9.77 -18.29
C PRO A 158 -2.30 8.93 -17.63
N TYR A 159 -2.58 7.65 -17.41
CA TYR A 159 -1.69 6.69 -16.78
C TYR A 159 -1.37 5.57 -17.75
N LEU A 160 -0.07 5.38 -18.02
CA LEU A 160 0.42 4.27 -18.82
C LEU A 160 0.78 3.10 -17.90
N GLY A 161 0.07 1.99 -18.06
CA GLY A 161 0.33 0.76 -17.32
C GLY A 161 1.67 0.11 -17.71
N PRO A 162 2.18 -0.83 -16.89
CA PRO A 162 3.45 -1.51 -17.14
C PRO A 162 3.42 -2.45 -18.36
N GLU A 163 2.25 -3.03 -18.64
CA GLU A 163 2.01 -3.89 -19.80
C GLU A 163 0.85 -3.33 -20.63
N PRO A 164 0.92 -3.39 -21.97
CA PRO A 164 -0.19 -2.99 -22.81
C PRO A 164 -1.40 -3.92 -22.60
N PRO A 165 -2.63 -3.43 -22.80
CA PRO A 165 -3.82 -4.29 -22.80
C PRO A 165 -3.67 -5.41 -23.83
N ARG A 166 -4.11 -6.63 -23.51
CA ARG A 166 -4.07 -7.79 -24.43
C ARG A 166 -4.75 -7.56 -25.77
N LEU A 167 -5.69 -6.61 -25.84
CA LEU A 167 -6.35 -6.21 -27.10
C LEU A 167 -5.35 -5.59 -28.09
N MET A 168 -4.29 -4.94 -27.58
CA MET A 168 -3.25 -4.31 -28.39
C MET A 168 -2.23 -5.30 -28.96
N ASP A 169 -2.25 -6.59 -28.57
CA ASP A 169 -1.33 -7.60 -29.09
C ASP A 169 -1.45 -7.80 -30.63
N ARG A 170 -2.59 -7.40 -31.21
CA ARG A 170 -2.86 -7.46 -32.65
C ARG A 170 -2.91 -6.10 -33.34
N MET A 171 -2.71 -5.01 -32.60
CA MET A 171 -2.76 -3.65 -33.16
C MET A 171 -1.39 -3.27 -33.71
N VAL A 172 -1.39 -2.54 -34.83
CA VAL A 172 -0.17 -2.01 -35.42
C VAL A 172 -0.03 -0.55 -35.00
N ALA A 173 1.20 -0.01 -34.97
CA ALA A 173 1.43 1.40 -34.65
C ALA A 173 0.65 2.37 -35.57
N LEU A 174 0.33 1.94 -36.79
CA LEU A 174 -0.50 2.70 -37.73
C LEU A 174 -1.95 2.89 -37.24
N ASP A 175 -2.48 1.96 -36.45
CA ASP A 175 -3.85 2.00 -35.92
C ASP A 175 -3.98 2.90 -34.69
N LEU A 176 -2.85 3.22 -34.03
CA LEU A 176 -2.78 3.99 -32.79
C LEU A 176 -2.36 5.44 -33.01
N ARG A 177 -1.88 5.78 -34.21
CA ARG A 177 -1.40 7.14 -34.49
C ARG A 177 -2.59 8.09 -34.63
N ASP A 178 -2.46 9.28 -34.09
CA ASP A 178 -3.34 10.37 -34.44
C ASP A 178 -3.04 10.83 -35.88
N GLU A 179 -4.08 11.22 -36.62
CA GLU A 179 -3.90 11.85 -37.93
C GLU A 179 -3.25 13.22 -37.71
N LEU A 180 -2.03 13.41 -38.24
CA LEU A 180 -1.37 14.71 -38.14
C LEU A 180 -2.14 15.74 -38.99
N PRO A 181 -2.47 16.91 -38.43
CA PRO A 181 -2.98 18.00 -39.24
C PRO A 181 -1.92 18.42 -40.26
N PRO A 182 -2.32 18.80 -41.49
CA PRO A 182 -1.38 19.19 -42.54
C PRO A 182 -0.51 20.39 -42.14
N GLU A 183 -0.97 21.21 -41.19
CA GLU A 183 -0.24 22.38 -40.69
C GLU A 183 0.91 22.00 -39.73
N ALA A 184 0.89 20.80 -39.13
CA ALA A 184 1.97 20.31 -38.29
C ALA A 184 3.15 19.72 -39.09
N LEU A 185 3.00 19.53 -40.40
CA LEU A 185 4.06 19.06 -41.30
C LEU A 185 4.94 20.24 -41.75
N LEU A 186 5.94 20.56 -40.93
CA LEU A 186 6.88 21.64 -41.23
C LEU A 186 8.06 21.13 -42.09
N PRO A 187 8.39 21.79 -43.21
CA PRO A 187 9.61 21.50 -43.95
C PRO A 187 10.86 21.90 -43.14
N PRO A 188 12.04 21.31 -43.42
CA PRO A 188 13.28 21.60 -42.70
C PRO A 188 13.69 23.08 -42.79
N GLU A 189 13.29 23.78 -43.86
CA GLU A 189 13.40 25.23 -44.00
C GLU A 189 11.99 25.84 -44.06
N ALA A 190 11.40 26.09 -42.89
CA ALA A 190 10.07 26.71 -42.77
C ALA A 190 10.17 28.22 -42.52
N SER A 191 9.26 29.00 -43.10
CA SER A 191 9.13 30.44 -42.79
C SER A 191 8.57 30.62 -41.37
N ILE A 192 9.02 31.68 -40.68
CA ILE A 192 8.54 32.05 -39.34
C ILE A 192 7.01 32.19 -39.31
N ARG A 193 6.39 32.63 -40.41
CA ARG A 193 4.93 32.75 -40.53
C ARG A 193 4.24 31.38 -40.45
N THR A 194 4.72 30.41 -41.23
CA THR A 194 4.19 29.04 -41.24
C THR A 194 4.29 28.36 -39.88
N VAL A 195 5.39 28.58 -39.16
CA VAL A 195 5.56 28.07 -37.79
C VAL A 195 4.57 28.72 -36.82
N LYS A 196 4.34 30.03 -36.96
CA LYS A 196 3.39 30.77 -36.12
C LYS A 196 1.96 30.28 -36.35
N ASP A 197 1.56 30.11 -37.61
CA ASP A 197 0.22 29.64 -37.98
C ASP A 197 -0.04 28.22 -37.41
N ALA A 198 0.94 27.32 -37.51
CA ALA A 198 0.86 25.97 -36.95
C ALA A 198 0.70 25.98 -35.41
N LEU A 199 1.41 26.86 -34.71
CA LEU A 199 1.31 27.00 -33.25
C LEU A 199 -0.03 27.61 -32.80
N GLU A 200 -0.62 28.50 -33.60
CA GLU A 200 -1.91 29.13 -33.28
C GLU A 200 -3.09 28.17 -33.50
N GLN A 201 -2.97 27.21 -34.42
CA GLN A 201 -4.00 26.19 -34.68
C GLN A 201 -3.92 24.95 -33.77
N THR A 202 -2.76 24.67 -33.16
CA THR A 202 -2.57 23.49 -32.28
C THR A 202 -2.98 23.76 -30.81
N LYS A 203 -3.64 24.89 -30.54
CA LYS A 203 -4.18 25.27 -29.23
C LYS A 203 -5.65 24.90 -29.07
#